data_AF-A0A128FA32-F1
#
_entry.id   AF-A0A128FA32-F1
#
_cell.length_a   1.000
_cell.length_b   1.000
_cell.length_c   1.000
_cell.angle_alpha   90.00
_cell.angle_beta   90.00
_cell.angle_gamma   90.00
#
_symmetry.space_group_name_H-M   'P 1'
#
loop_
_entity.id
_entity.type
_entity.pdbx_description
1 polymer ?
#
loop_
_entity_poly.entity_id
_entity_poly.type
_entity_poly.pdbx_seq_one_letter_code
_entity_poly.pdbx_strand_id
1 'polypeptide(L)'
;MDKNRIANEILSMSMCGSKEITMISFVVFVTLILFCGVFMTKVGSRLEAKVPAFNYLGGEDVIEKLKEVSGVEKDIQLADVFGVPKNTIATWRKRGLIPYELLLRASLHFGADLRSLSLGEGELFPYGDFSESRLRVPFKKLMKGALKEVGSFNLDNSQVELLDVEPEKLEVIRDSDLILIIDTSDSNVASGRYLFDIDGVYTINQAQRLPGKNLSIDFNGTAMQISEEEIKTLGRVVMSMAKE
;
A
#
# COMPACT_ATOMS: atom_id res chain seq x y z
N MET A 1 -41.00 -23.46 22.17
CA MET A 1 -42.20 -24.31 22.04
C MET A 1 -42.09 -25.04 20.72
N ASP A 2 -42.00 -26.37 20.74
CA ASP A 2 -41.54 -27.18 19.60
C ASP A 2 -42.61 -27.32 18.51
N LYS A 3 -42.31 -26.85 17.29
CA LYS A 3 -43.25 -26.73 16.15
C LYS A 3 -43.78 -28.09 15.68
N ASN A 4 -43.02 -29.16 15.86
CA ASN A 4 -43.40 -30.50 15.43
C ASN A 4 -44.45 -31.15 16.36
N ARG A 5 -44.53 -30.71 17.62
CA ARG A 5 -45.49 -31.22 18.59
C ARG A 5 -46.92 -30.71 18.34
N ILE A 6 -47.04 -29.45 17.93
CA ILE A 6 -48.34 -28.83 17.59
C ILE A 6 -48.89 -29.42 16.29
N ALA A 7 -48.03 -29.67 15.30
CA ALA A 7 -48.43 -30.29 14.04
C ALA A 7 -49.01 -31.71 14.23
N ASN A 8 -48.42 -32.50 15.14
CA ASN A 8 -48.88 -33.87 15.40
C ASN A 8 -50.17 -33.94 16.25
N GLU A 9 -50.43 -32.98 17.14
CA GLU A 9 -51.71 -32.91 17.87
C GLU A 9 -52.87 -32.50 16.96
N ILE A 10 -52.63 -31.67 15.94
CA ILE A 10 -53.66 -31.25 14.97
C ILE A 10 -54.02 -32.40 14.01
N LEU A 11 -53.04 -33.21 13.61
CA LEU A 11 -53.26 -34.38 12.75
C LEU A 11 -54.06 -35.50 13.43
N SER A 12 -53.93 -35.68 14.74
CA SER A 12 -54.67 -36.73 15.47
C SER A 12 -56.17 -36.39 15.66
N MET A 13 -56.53 -35.11 15.68
CA MET A 13 -57.93 -34.67 15.83
C MET A 13 -58.76 -34.81 14.53
N SER A 14 -58.14 -34.92 13.36
CA SER A 14 -58.85 -34.99 12.08
C SER A 14 -59.37 -36.40 11.71
N MET A 15 -59.05 -37.43 12.49
CA MET A 15 -59.36 -38.84 12.17
C MET A 15 -60.62 -39.39 12.89
N CYS A 16 -61.45 -38.55 13.49
CA CYS A 16 -62.68 -38.98 14.18
C CYS A 16 -63.94 -38.37 13.55
N GLY A 17 -64.60 -39.16 12.69
CA GLY A 17 -66.06 -39.25 12.55
C GLY A 17 -66.89 -38.04 12.05
N SER A 18 -67.43 -38.18 10.84
CA SER A 18 -68.72 -37.64 10.30
C SER A 18 -68.53 -36.87 8.99
N LYS A 19 -69.07 -37.43 7.89
CA LYS A 19 -68.85 -36.99 6.50
C LYS A 19 -69.43 -35.61 6.14
N GLU A 20 -70.25 -35.00 7.00
CA GLU A 20 -70.77 -33.64 6.79
C GLU A 20 -69.97 -32.54 7.51
N ILE A 21 -69.22 -32.89 8.56
CA ILE A 21 -68.38 -31.93 9.31
C ILE A 21 -67.08 -31.65 8.55
N THR A 22 -66.67 -32.56 7.66
CA THR A 22 -65.49 -32.43 6.81
C THR A 22 -65.56 -31.25 5.84
N MET A 23 -66.73 -30.86 5.35
CA MET A 23 -66.80 -29.77 4.35
C MET A 23 -66.66 -28.38 5.00
N ILE A 24 -67.30 -28.16 6.14
CA ILE A 24 -67.22 -26.89 6.89
C ILE A 24 -65.82 -26.75 7.50
N SER A 25 -65.23 -27.84 8.00
CA SER A 25 -63.86 -27.82 8.50
C SER A 25 -62.85 -27.57 7.38
N PHE A 26 -63.04 -28.12 6.17
CA PHE A 26 -62.17 -27.85 5.03
C PHE A 26 -62.29 -26.42 4.50
N VAL A 27 -63.51 -25.85 4.45
CA VAL A 27 -63.71 -24.45 4.05
C VAL A 27 -63.13 -23.51 5.10
N VAL A 28 -63.32 -23.76 6.39
CA VAL A 28 -62.70 -22.94 7.46
C VAL A 28 -61.18 -23.11 7.46
N PHE A 29 -60.63 -24.30 7.22
CA PHE A 29 -59.19 -24.55 7.16
C PHE A 29 -58.54 -23.92 5.92
N VAL A 30 -59.17 -24.01 4.75
CA VAL A 30 -58.71 -23.34 3.52
C VAL A 30 -58.85 -21.83 3.65
N THR A 31 -59.92 -21.32 4.28
CA THR A 31 -60.08 -19.88 4.53
C THR A 31 -59.08 -19.39 5.58
N LEU A 32 -58.76 -20.18 6.61
CA LEU A 32 -57.73 -19.86 7.60
C LEU A 32 -56.32 -19.94 7.02
N ILE A 33 -56.05 -20.87 6.08
CA ILE A 33 -54.79 -20.93 5.33
C ILE A 33 -54.67 -19.75 4.36
N LEU A 34 -55.75 -19.35 3.69
CA LEU A 34 -55.77 -18.15 2.85
C LEU A 34 -55.65 -16.86 3.68
N PHE A 35 -56.27 -16.78 4.86
CA PHE A 35 -56.11 -15.64 5.78
C PHE A 35 -54.72 -15.60 6.42
N CYS A 36 -54.14 -16.76 6.75
CA CYS A 36 -52.78 -16.86 7.30
C CYS A 36 -51.71 -16.60 6.21
N GLY A 37 -51.98 -17.00 4.97
CA GLY A 37 -51.14 -16.71 3.80
C GLY A 37 -51.11 -15.23 3.43
N VAL A 38 -52.22 -14.51 3.61
CA VAL A 38 -52.29 -13.04 3.40
C VAL A 38 -51.66 -12.25 4.55
N PHE A 39 -51.54 -12.83 5.76
CA PHE A 39 -50.91 -12.16 6.91
C PHE A 39 -49.39 -12.38 7.01
N MET A 40 -48.79 -13.22 6.15
CA MET A 40 -47.35 -13.50 6.15
C MET A 40 -46.54 -12.70 5.11
N THR A 41 -47.10 -11.66 4.51
CA THR A 41 -46.37 -10.74 3.61
C THR A 41 -46.33 -9.32 4.16
N LYS A 42 -45.89 -9.19 5.42
CA LYS A 42 -45.30 -7.92 5.88
C LYS A 42 -44.14 -8.20 6.82
N VAL A 43 -43.15 -8.94 6.31
CA VAL A 43 -41.78 -8.85 6.85
C VAL A 43 -41.36 -7.41 6.62
N GLY A 44 -41.22 -6.66 7.71
CA GLY A 44 -41.08 -5.22 7.73
C GLY A 44 -40.08 -4.71 6.69
N SER A 45 -40.38 -3.55 6.12
CA SER A 45 -39.49 -2.82 5.21
C SER A 45 -38.10 -2.74 5.84
N ARG A 46 -37.20 -3.66 5.47
CA ARG A 46 -35.79 -3.53 5.80
C ARG A 46 -35.35 -2.25 5.13
N LEU A 47 -34.90 -1.29 5.94
CA LEU A 47 -34.27 -0.08 5.42
C LEU A 47 -33.18 -0.53 4.46
N GLU A 48 -33.31 -0.18 3.18
CA GLU A 48 -32.24 -0.44 2.21
C GLU A 48 -31.06 0.44 2.59
N ALA A 49 -29.94 -0.20 2.93
CA ALA A 49 -28.73 0.53 3.27
C ALA A 49 -28.24 1.24 2.00
N LYS A 50 -28.18 2.57 2.04
CA LYS A 50 -27.59 3.38 0.95
C LYS A 50 -26.11 3.04 0.71
N VAL A 51 -25.45 2.49 1.74
CA VAL A 51 -24.10 1.96 1.67
C VAL A 51 -24.17 0.52 2.20
N PRO A 52 -24.25 -0.49 1.32
CA PRO A 52 -24.26 -1.88 1.74
C PRO A 52 -22.89 -2.28 2.33
N ALA A 53 -22.89 -3.28 3.20
CA ALA A 53 -21.65 -3.87 3.68
C ALA A 53 -20.92 -4.59 2.54
N PHE A 54 -19.59 -4.51 2.53
CA PHE A 54 -18.76 -5.31 1.63
C PHE A 54 -18.70 -6.77 2.09
N ASN A 55 -18.26 -7.65 1.19
CA ASN A 55 -17.92 -9.03 1.53
C ASN A 55 -16.49 -9.07 2.10
N TYR A 56 -16.38 -8.75 3.38
CA TYR A 56 -15.09 -8.70 4.07
C TYR A 56 -14.49 -10.09 4.27
N LEU A 57 -13.15 -10.16 4.23
CA LEU A 57 -12.41 -11.30 4.76
C LEU A 57 -12.68 -11.44 6.26
N GLY A 58 -12.62 -12.68 6.77
CA GLY A 58 -12.77 -12.96 8.19
C GLY A 58 -12.10 -14.27 8.60
N GLY A 59 -11.95 -14.48 9.91
CA GLY A 59 -11.33 -15.72 10.40
C GLY A 59 -9.87 -15.85 9.99
N GLU A 60 -9.51 -16.98 9.40
CA GLU A 60 -8.13 -17.30 9.03
C GLU A 60 -7.54 -16.27 8.05
N ASP A 61 -8.29 -15.89 7.02
CA ASP A 61 -7.81 -15.04 5.93
C ASP A 61 -7.34 -13.67 6.43
N VAL A 62 -8.09 -13.05 7.36
CA VAL A 62 -7.69 -11.78 7.98
C VAL A 62 -6.49 -11.94 8.90
N ILE A 63 -6.39 -13.06 9.61
CA ILE A 63 -5.24 -13.30 10.49
C ILE A 63 -3.97 -13.49 9.67
N GLU A 64 -4.03 -14.18 8.53
CA GLU A 64 -2.89 -14.32 7.63
C GLU A 64 -2.50 -12.98 6.98
N LYS A 65 -3.47 -12.14 6.59
CA LYS A 65 -3.17 -10.77 6.13
C LYS A 65 -2.52 -9.90 7.22
N LEU A 66 -2.98 -10.03 8.47
CA LEU A 66 -2.38 -9.33 9.62
C LEU A 66 -0.98 -9.83 9.95
N LYS A 67 -0.68 -11.11 9.68
CA LYS A 67 0.68 -11.67 9.80
C LYS A 67 1.61 -11.16 8.71
N GLU A 68 1.14 -11.18 7.47
CA GLU A 68 1.85 -10.68 6.30
C GLU A 68 2.27 -9.22 6.50
N VAL A 69 1.32 -8.35 6.89
CA VAL A 69 1.60 -6.92 7.11
C VAL A 69 2.53 -6.65 8.29
N SER A 70 2.54 -7.53 9.30
CA SER A 70 3.39 -7.37 10.49
C SER A 70 4.72 -8.11 10.40
N GLY A 71 4.97 -8.85 9.31
CA GLY A 71 6.20 -9.60 9.10
C GLY A 71 6.40 -10.75 10.10
N VAL A 72 5.33 -11.36 10.61
CA VAL A 72 5.40 -12.46 11.58
C VAL A 72 4.67 -13.70 11.08
N GLU A 73 5.15 -14.88 11.47
CA GLU A 73 4.55 -16.16 11.01
C GLU A 73 3.63 -16.78 12.07
N LYS A 74 3.90 -16.56 13.36
CA LYS A 74 3.23 -17.26 14.47
C LYS A 74 2.20 -16.37 15.15
N ASP A 75 1.06 -16.96 15.52
CA ASP A 75 -0.03 -16.28 16.23
C ASP A 75 0.41 -15.63 17.55
N ILE A 76 1.40 -16.21 18.23
CA ILE A 76 1.94 -15.62 19.46
C ILE A 76 2.67 -14.31 19.17
N GLN A 77 3.42 -14.23 18.08
CA GLN A 77 4.10 -13.01 17.66
C GLN A 77 3.09 -11.96 17.23
N LEU A 78 2.04 -12.37 16.50
CA LEU A 78 0.96 -11.47 16.14
C LEU A 78 0.22 -10.91 17.37
N ALA A 79 -0.03 -11.77 18.37
CA ALA A 79 -0.56 -11.36 19.66
C ALA A 79 0.31 -10.30 20.34
N ASP A 80 1.63 -10.49 20.33
CA ASP A 80 2.58 -9.54 20.90
C ASP A 80 2.58 -8.21 20.13
N VAL A 81 2.57 -8.23 18.79
CA VAL A 81 2.53 -7.03 17.94
C VAL A 81 1.30 -6.18 18.20
N PHE A 82 0.11 -6.80 18.24
CA PHE A 82 -1.14 -6.07 18.40
C PHE A 82 -1.56 -5.88 19.87
N GLY A 83 -0.86 -6.52 20.81
CA GLY A 83 -1.17 -6.46 22.23
C GLY A 83 -2.50 -7.16 22.58
N VAL A 84 -2.80 -8.28 21.92
CA VAL A 84 -4.03 -9.05 22.13
C VAL A 84 -3.71 -10.46 22.63
N PRO A 85 -4.51 -11.07 23.52
CA PRO A 85 -4.26 -12.44 23.95
C PRO A 85 -4.28 -13.44 22.79
N LYS A 86 -3.34 -14.40 22.76
CA LYS A 86 -3.31 -15.48 21.74
C LYS A 86 -4.64 -16.22 21.61
N ASN A 87 -5.35 -16.45 22.71
CA ASN A 87 -6.66 -17.11 22.72
C ASN A 87 -7.73 -16.30 21.96
N THR A 88 -7.58 -14.97 21.91
CA THR A 88 -8.45 -14.08 21.13
C THR A 88 -8.27 -14.32 19.63
N ILE A 89 -7.03 -14.42 19.15
CA ILE A 89 -6.72 -14.75 17.75
C ILE A 89 -7.29 -16.12 17.37
N ALA A 90 -7.08 -17.14 18.21
CA ALA A 90 -7.65 -18.47 17.99
C ALA A 90 -9.19 -18.45 17.91
N THR A 91 -9.83 -17.61 18.72
CA THR A 91 -11.29 -17.43 18.69
C THR A 91 -11.74 -16.76 17.40
N TRP A 92 -11.03 -15.73 16.93
CA TRP A 92 -11.35 -15.06 15.68
C TRP A 92 -11.28 -16.00 14.48
N ARG A 93 -10.21 -16.80 14.37
CA ARG A 93 -10.06 -17.85 13.34
C ARG A 93 -11.24 -18.82 13.35
N LYS A 94 -11.50 -19.44 14.50
CA LYS A 94 -12.53 -20.48 14.63
C LYS A 94 -13.94 -19.96 14.37
N ARG A 95 -14.22 -18.69 14.67
CA ARG A 95 -15.56 -18.09 14.57
C ARG A 95 -15.76 -17.26 13.31
N GLY A 96 -14.76 -17.16 12.42
CA GLY A 96 -14.85 -16.31 11.23
C GLY A 96 -15.03 -14.82 11.56
N LEU A 97 -14.48 -14.35 12.69
CA LEU A 97 -14.65 -12.97 13.14
C LEU A 97 -13.66 -12.04 12.44
N ILE A 98 -14.05 -10.77 12.35
CA ILE A 98 -13.28 -9.72 11.68
C ILE A 98 -12.82 -8.73 12.75
N PRO A 99 -11.52 -8.70 13.09
CA PRO A 99 -10.96 -7.73 14.02
C PRO A 99 -10.77 -6.36 13.33
N TYR A 100 -11.87 -5.64 13.07
CA TYR A 100 -11.84 -4.34 12.36
C TYR A 100 -10.87 -3.32 12.95
N GLU A 101 -10.74 -3.30 14.28
CA GLU A 101 -9.81 -2.41 14.98
C GLU A 101 -8.35 -2.74 14.67
N LEU A 102 -7.98 -4.03 14.55
CA LEU A 102 -6.63 -4.44 14.17
C LEU A 102 -6.34 -4.09 12.71
N LEU A 103 -7.32 -4.24 11.82
CA LEU A 103 -7.17 -3.81 10.42
C LEU A 103 -6.89 -2.31 10.33
N LEU A 104 -7.61 -1.50 11.11
CA LEU A 104 -7.39 -0.06 11.18
C LEU A 104 -6.00 0.27 11.72
N ARG A 105 -5.57 -0.37 12.82
CA ARG A 105 -4.22 -0.19 13.38
C ARG A 105 -3.14 -0.60 12.40
N ALA A 106 -3.33 -1.71 11.69
CA ALA A 106 -2.37 -2.18 10.71
C ALA A 106 -2.22 -1.17 9.56
N SER A 107 -3.34 -0.65 9.06
CA SER A 107 -3.33 0.39 8.01
C SER A 107 -2.64 1.67 8.49
N LEU A 108 -2.95 2.16 9.68
CA LEU A 108 -2.37 3.39 10.22
C LEU A 108 -0.88 3.26 10.59
N HIS A 109 -0.46 2.09 11.09
CA HIS A 109 0.89 1.91 11.59
C HIS A 109 1.87 1.46 10.51
N PHE A 110 1.49 0.49 9.68
CA PHE A 110 2.34 -0.04 8.62
C PHE A 110 2.12 0.66 7.28
N GLY A 111 1.05 1.45 7.14
CA GLY A 111 0.70 2.09 5.87
C GLY A 111 0.04 1.13 4.86
N ALA A 112 -0.44 -0.03 5.34
CA ALA A 112 -1.10 -1.01 4.49
C ALA A 112 -2.47 -0.54 4.01
N ASP A 113 -2.79 -0.89 2.76
CA ASP A 113 -4.07 -0.55 2.16
C ASP A 113 -5.22 -1.33 2.82
N LEU A 114 -6.24 -0.58 3.25
CA LEU A 114 -7.37 -1.16 3.97
C LEU A 114 -8.22 -2.05 3.06
N ARG A 115 -8.25 -1.80 1.75
CA ARG A 115 -9.01 -2.60 0.78
C ARG A 115 -8.35 -3.97 0.61
N SER A 116 -7.02 -4.01 0.50
CA SER A 116 -6.25 -5.26 0.48
C SER A 116 -6.41 -6.04 1.79
N LEU A 117 -6.27 -5.36 2.94
CA LEU A 117 -6.42 -6.00 4.27
C LEU A 117 -7.83 -6.54 4.54
N SER A 118 -8.88 -5.80 4.14
CA SER A 118 -10.26 -6.12 4.50
C SER A 118 -11.01 -6.94 3.45
N LEU A 119 -10.65 -6.83 2.17
CA LEU A 119 -11.32 -7.50 1.05
C LEU A 119 -10.41 -8.49 0.31
N GLY A 120 -9.09 -8.46 0.54
CA GLY A 120 -8.13 -9.25 -0.24
C GLY A 120 -7.95 -8.71 -1.66
N GLU A 121 -8.35 -7.48 -1.92
CA GLU A 121 -8.33 -6.86 -3.25
C GLU A 121 -7.21 -5.81 -3.35
N GLY A 122 -6.38 -5.92 -4.39
CA GLY A 122 -5.29 -4.97 -4.63
C GLY A 122 -4.02 -5.27 -3.83
N GLU A 123 -2.99 -4.45 -4.06
CA GLU A 123 -1.69 -4.59 -3.41
C GLU A 123 -1.75 -4.12 -1.95
N LEU A 124 -0.99 -4.79 -1.07
CA LEU A 124 -0.94 -4.44 0.36
C LEU A 124 -0.32 -3.05 0.60
N PHE A 125 0.68 -2.68 -0.21
CA PHE A 125 1.39 -1.41 -0.12
C PHE A 125 1.46 -0.76 -1.51
N PRO A 126 0.35 -0.21 -2.02
CA PRO A 126 0.29 0.36 -3.38
C PRO A 126 1.19 1.59 -3.57
N TYR A 127 1.76 2.13 -2.48
CA TYR A 127 2.68 3.27 -2.48
C TYR A 127 4.07 2.92 -1.93
N GLY A 128 4.40 1.63 -1.80
CA GLY A 128 5.65 1.13 -1.21
C GLY A 128 5.61 0.99 0.31
N ASP A 129 6.49 0.16 0.87
CA ASP A 129 6.53 -0.15 2.29
C ASP A 129 7.18 1.00 3.09
N PHE A 130 6.48 1.59 4.06
CA PHE A 130 6.92 2.82 4.76
C PHE A 130 8.21 2.63 5.59
N SER A 131 8.56 1.40 5.96
CA SER A 131 9.77 1.12 6.76
C SER A 131 11.05 0.89 5.94
N GLU A 132 10.94 0.41 4.69
CA GLU A 132 12.09 0.11 3.83
C GLU A 132 12.25 1.06 2.63
N SER A 133 11.23 1.87 2.31
CA SER A 133 11.20 2.75 1.14
C SER A 133 12.09 3.99 1.20
N ARG A 134 12.94 4.16 2.22
CA ARG A 134 13.84 5.33 2.33
C ARG A 134 15.28 4.94 2.04
N LEU A 135 15.67 5.12 0.79
CA LEU A 135 17.05 4.96 0.34
C LEU A 135 17.89 6.13 0.86
N ARG A 136 18.95 5.81 1.61
CA ARG A 136 19.91 6.79 2.13
C ARG A 136 21.02 7.01 1.12
N VAL A 137 20.98 8.16 0.48
CA VAL A 137 21.97 8.57 -0.51
C VAL A 137 23.01 9.49 0.16
N PRO A 138 24.32 9.35 -0.13
CA PRO A 138 25.34 10.26 0.40
C PRO A 138 25.03 11.72 0.09
N PHE A 139 25.13 12.59 1.09
CA PHE A 139 24.86 14.02 0.97
C PHE A 139 26.13 14.84 1.21
N LYS A 140 26.56 15.56 0.18
CA LYS A 140 27.73 16.43 0.18
C LYS A 140 27.34 17.88 -0.09
N LYS A 141 28.19 18.80 0.36
CA LYS A 141 28.13 20.22 0.00
C LYS A 141 29.34 20.59 -0.83
N LEU A 142 29.11 21.24 -1.96
CA LEU A 142 30.14 21.87 -2.75
C LEU A 142 30.36 23.30 -2.23
N MET A 143 31.58 23.59 -1.77
CA MET A 143 31.94 24.91 -1.24
C MET A 143 33.34 25.29 -1.71
N LYS A 144 33.44 26.36 -2.51
CA LYS A 144 34.72 26.90 -3.01
C LYS A 144 35.62 25.83 -3.66
N GLY A 145 35.03 24.94 -4.47
CA GLY A 145 35.76 23.88 -5.15
C GLY A 145 36.04 22.64 -4.30
N ALA A 146 35.59 22.57 -3.04
CA ALA A 146 35.75 21.40 -2.19
C ALA A 146 34.41 20.71 -1.93
N LEU A 147 34.40 19.37 -1.98
CA LEU A 147 33.27 18.56 -1.54
C LEU A 147 33.42 18.18 -0.07
N LYS A 148 32.42 18.56 0.73
CA LYS A 148 32.35 18.22 2.16
C LYS A 148 31.17 17.30 2.41
N GLU A 149 31.43 16.14 2.99
CA GLU A 149 30.37 15.23 3.45
C GLU A 149 29.59 15.86 4.60
N VAL A 150 28.26 15.82 4.50
CA VAL A 150 27.34 16.43 5.46
C VAL A 150 26.49 15.36 6.15
N GLY A 151 26.20 14.25 5.46
CA GLY A 151 25.41 13.15 5.99
C GLY A 151 24.75 12.38 4.86
N SER A 152 23.47 12.05 5.02
CA SER A 152 22.66 11.36 4.02
C SER A 152 21.39 12.13 3.68
N PHE A 153 20.96 12.03 2.42
CA PHE A 153 19.67 12.48 1.91
C PHE A 153 18.76 11.26 1.77
N ASN A 154 17.51 11.35 2.21
CA ASN A 154 16.55 10.26 2.02
C ASN A 154 15.81 10.49 0.71
N LEU A 155 15.88 9.53 -0.20
CA LEU A 155 15.00 9.44 -1.36
C LEU A 155 13.99 8.32 -1.11
N ASP A 156 12.76 8.53 -1.55
CA ASP A 156 11.80 7.43 -1.60
C ASP A 156 12.05 6.55 -2.85
N ASN A 157 11.58 5.31 -2.82
CA ASN A 157 11.77 4.39 -3.95
C ASN A 157 11.18 4.94 -5.26
N SER A 158 10.04 5.65 -5.19
CA SER A 158 9.40 6.22 -6.38
C SER A 158 10.26 7.30 -7.04
N GLN A 159 10.98 8.10 -6.24
CA GLN A 159 11.95 9.08 -6.69
C GLN A 159 13.13 8.43 -7.37
N VAL A 160 13.61 7.27 -6.87
CA VAL A 160 14.74 6.57 -7.47
C VAL A 160 14.34 5.87 -8.77
N GLU A 161 13.16 5.25 -8.83
CA GLU A 161 12.61 4.68 -10.05
C GLU A 161 12.47 5.72 -11.18
N LEU A 162 12.10 6.96 -10.84
CA LEU A 162 12.05 8.08 -11.79
C LEU A 162 13.41 8.46 -12.39
N LEU A 163 14.52 8.14 -11.72
CA LEU A 163 15.87 8.49 -12.16
C LEU A 163 16.47 7.44 -13.10
N ASP A 164 15.97 6.20 -13.09
CA ASP A 164 16.54 5.06 -13.83
C ASP A 164 18.02 4.80 -13.49
N VAL A 165 18.36 4.92 -12.19
CA VAL A 165 19.73 4.77 -11.67
C VAL A 165 19.72 3.90 -10.41
N GLU A 166 20.72 3.02 -10.29
CA GLU A 166 20.92 2.20 -9.09
C GLU A 166 21.16 3.08 -7.84
N PRO A 167 20.49 2.81 -6.70
CA PRO A 167 20.62 3.62 -5.49
C PRO A 167 22.06 3.83 -5.00
N GLU A 168 22.91 2.82 -5.14
CA GLU A 168 24.31 2.82 -4.72
C GLU A 168 25.19 3.73 -5.59
N LYS A 169 24.68 4.14 -6.76
CA LYS A 169 25.36 5.03 -7.71
C LYS A 169 24.90 6.47 -7.58
N LEU A 170 23.93 6.76 -6.71
CA LEU A 170 23.45 8.12 -6.50
C LEU A 170 24.31 8.85 -5.47
N GLU A 171 24.52 10.13 -5.71
CA GLU A 171 25.01 11.09 -4.71
C GLU A 171 24.19 12.37 -4.77
N VAL A 172 23.91 12.98 -3.62
CA VAL A 172 23.26 14.29 -3.54
C VAL A 172 24.30 15.35 -3.20
N ILE A 173 24.40 16.38 -4.05
CA ILE A 173 25.30 17.51 -3.83
C ILE A 173 24.49 18.79 -3.74
N ARG A 174 24.67 19.53 -2.64
CA ARG A 174 24.20 20.91 -2.55
C ARG A 174 25.29 21.85 -3.04
N ASP A 175 24.95 22.67 -4.02
CA ASP A 175 25.75 23.79 -4.48
C ASP A 175 24.92 25.07 -4.39
N SER A 176 25.30 25.97 -3.50
CA SER A 176 24.56 27.20 -3.20
C SER A 176 23.07 26.90 -2.90
N ASP A 177 22.15 27.40 -3.73
CA ASP A 177 20.70 27.19 -3.60
C ASP A 177 20.17 26.01 -4.45
N LEU A 178 21.07 25.26 -5.09
CA LEU A 178 20.73 24.06 -5.85
C LEU A 178 21.00 22.80 -5.02
N ILE A 179 20.08 21.84 -5.09
CA ILE A 179 20.29 20.46 -4.66
C ILE A 179 20.29 19.61 -5.93
N LEU A 180 21.39 18.92 -6.17
CA LEU A 180 21.66 18.18 -7.39
C LEU A 180 21.77 16.71 -7.04
N ILE A 181 21.09 15.86 -7.81
CA ILE A 181 21.23 14.41 -7.72
C ILE A 181 22.12 13.96 -8.87
N ILE A 182 23.16 13.21 -8.54
CA ILE A 182 24.24 12.82 -9.45
C ILE A 182 24.27 11.31 -9.57
N ASP A 183 24.24 10.83 -10.81
CA ASP A 183 24.57 9.45 -11.16
C ASP A 183 26.07 9.33 -11.36
N THR A 184 26.72 8.61 -10.44
CA THR A 184 28.18 8.35 -10.44
C THR A 184 28.58 7.20 -11.37
N SER A 185 27.63 6.43 -11.89
CA SER A 185 27.91 5.41 -12.91
C SER A 185 28.12 6.01 -14.30
N ASP A 186 27.48 7.15 -14.56
CA ASP A 186 27.59 7.87 -15.84
C ASP A 186 28.72 8.90 -15.82
N SER A 187 29.92 8.43 -16.17
CA SER A 187 31.12 9.27 -16.34
C SER A 187 31.42 9.63 -17.79
N ASN A 188 30.65 9.12 -18.75
CA ASN A 188 30.87 9.38 -20.17
C ASN A 188 30.16 10.68 -20.58
N VAL A 189 30.94 11.72 -20.82
CA VAL A 189 30.39 13.04 -21.16
C VAL A 189 29.80 13.00 -22.57
N ALA A 190 28.48 13.21 -22.65
CA ALA A 190 27.72 13.36 -23.89
C ALA A 190 27.26 14.82 -24.04
N SER A 191 26.02 15.13 -23.68
CA SER A 191 25.51 16.49 -23.54
C SER A 191 24.68 16.57 -22.28
N GLY A 192 25.03 17.48 -21.36
CA GLY A 192 24.37 17.57 -20.07
C GLY A 192 25.21 18.32 -19.04
N ARG A 193 24.77 18.27 -17.78
CA ARG A 193 25.50 18.86 -16.65
C ARG A 193 26.18 17.75 -15.87
N TYR A 194 27.46 17.94 -15.57
CA TYR A 194 28.31 16.90 -14.98
C TYR A 194 29.10 17.46 -13.79
N LEU A 195 29.44 16.59 -12.85
CA LEU A 195 30.41 16.86 -11.80
C LEU A 195 31.80 16.48 -12.29
N PHE A 196 32.72 17.43 -12.21
CA PHE A 196 34.10 17.28 -12.59
C PHE A 196 35.03 17.49 -11.40
N ASP A 197 36.19 16.84 -11.46
CA ASP A 197 37.37 17.08 -10.63
C ASP A 197 38.51 17.55 -11.56
N ILE A 198 38.90 18.82 -11.37
CA ILE A 198 40.00 19.47 -12.10
C ILE A 198 41.10 19.74 -11.07
N ASP A 199 42.15 18.92 -11.07
CA ASP A 199 43.29 19.05 -10.15
C ASP A 199 42.90 19.15 -8.67
N GLY A 200 41.87 18.42 -8.23
CA GLY A 200 41.34 18.44 -6.86
C GLY A 200 40.30 19.53 -6.60
N VAL A 201 39.96 20.34 -7.61
CA VAL A 201 38.90 21.35 -7.55
C VAL A 201 37.64 20.78 -8.20
N TYR A 202 36.61 20.57 -7.38
CA TYR A 202 35.33 20.05 -7.82
C TYR A 202 34.45 21.15 -8.41
N THR A 203 33.86 20.91 -9.58
CA THR A 203 32.97 21.86 -10.24
C THR A 203 31.81 21.15 -10.90
N ILE A 204 30.67 21.82 -11.03
CA ILE A 204 29.50 21.27 -11.73
C ILE A 204 29.16 22.21 -12.88
N ASN A 205 29.32 21.73 -14.12
CA ASN A 205 29.21 22.57 -15.32
C ASN A 205 28.46 21.86 -16.44
N GLN A 206 27.88 22.65 -17.34
CA GLN A 206 27.33 22.13 -18.59
C GLN A 206 28.50 21.71 -19.48
N ALA A 207 28.42 20.51 -20.05
CA ALA A 207 29.42 19.97 -20.93
C ALA A 207 28.80 19.30 -22.15
N GLN A 208 29.53 19.35 -23.25
CA GLN A 208 29.21 18.65 -24.49
C GLN A 208 30.45 18.03 -25.12
N ARG A 209 30.28 16.85 -25.70
CA ARG A 209 31.33 16.14 -26.42
C ARG A 209 31.59 16.76 -27.79
N LEU A 210 32.86 17.01 -28.07
CA LEU A 210 33.37 17.46 -29.36
C LEU A 210 34.19 16.34 -30.04
N PRO A 211 34.36 16.41 -31.38
CA PRO A 211 35.28 15.52 -32.08
C PRO A 211 36.71 15.58 -31.54
N GLY A 212 37.47 14.50 -31.76
CA GLY A 212 38.87 14.42 -31.36
C GLY A 212 39.08 14.26 -29.85
N LYS A 213 38.14 13.63 -29.13
CA LYS A 213 38.16 13.42 -27.67
C LYS A 213 38.23 14.71 -26.85
N ASN A 214 37.63 15.78 -27.35
CA ASN A 214 37.53 17.04 -26.62
C ASN A 214 36.14 17.21 -26.02
N LEU A 215 36.06 18.02 -24.97
CA LEU A 215 34.85 18.45 -24.33
C LEU A 215 34.76 19.97 -24.45
N SER A 216 33.57 20.50 -24.70
CA SER A 216 33.26 21.91 -24.50
C SER A 216 32.54 22.02 -23.17
N ILE A 217 33.17 22.72 -22.22
CA ILE A 217 32.66 22.92 -20.85
C ILE A 217 32.37 24.39 -20.65
N ASP A 218 31.16 24.70 -20.20
CA ASP A 218 30.73 26.07 -19.92
C ASP A 218 31.09 26.46 -18.48
N PHE A 219 31.99 27.43 -18.35
CA PHE A 219 32.30 28.10 -17.10
C PHE A 219 31.64 29.48 -17.07
N ASN A 220 30.52 29.59 -16.35
CA ASN A 220 29.79 30.85 -16.14
C ASN A 220 29.45 31.62 -17.44
N GLY A 221 29.03 30.91 -18.48
CA GLY A 221 28.65 31.46 -19.78
C GLY A 221 29.77 31.49 -20.83
N THR A 222 30.96 31.00 -20.50
CA THR A 222 32.09 30.88 -21.44
C THR A 222 32.43 29.42 -21.68
N ALA A 223 32.22 28.96 -22.91
CA ALA A 223 32.60 27.62 -23.33
C ALA A 223 34.10 27.53 -23.58
N MET A 224 34.77 26.59 -22.92
CA MET A 224 36.18 26.25 -23.12
C MET A 224 36.31 24.84 -23.67
N GLN A 225 37.26 24.64 -24.60
CA GLN A 225 37.60 23.32 -25.12
C GLN A 225 38.70 22.71 -24.25
N ILE A 226 38.44 21.53 -23.70
CA ILE A 226 39.36 20.79 -22.82
C ILE A 226 39.45 19.34 -23.33
N SER A 227 40.63 18.74 -23.28
CA SER A 227 40.78 17.32 -23.60
C SER A 227 40.09 16.47 -22.54
N GLU A 228 39.38 15.40 -22.95
CA GLU A 228 38.78 14.46 -21.97
C GLU A 228 39.83 13.84 -21.04
N GLU A 229 41.09 13.76 -21.45
CA GLU A 229 42.18 13.19 -20.65
C GLU A 229 42.71 14.15 -19.58
N GLU A 230 42.41 15.45 -19.67
CA GLU A 230 42.86 16.50 -18.74
C GLU A 230 41.88 16.73 -17.58
N ILE A 231 40.71 16.10 -17.59
CA ILE A 231 39.66 16.31 -16.61
C ILE A 231 39.04 14.99 -16.17
N LYS A 232 38.73 14.88 -14.88
CA LYS A 232 38.07 13.69 -14.34
C LYS A 232 36.57 13.94 -14.20
N THR A 233 35.76 13.21 -14.97
CA THR A 233 34.31 13.19 -14.81
C THR A 233 33.92 12.23 -13.69
N LEU A 234 33.14 12.71 -12.72
CA LEU A 234 32.72 11.93 -11.55
C LEU A 234 31.27 11.43 -11.64
N GLY A 235 30.45 12.08 -12.46
CA GLY A 235 29.06 11.68 -12.64
C GLY A 235 28.22 12.73 -13.38
N ARG A 236 27.06 12.30 -13.87
CA ARG A 236 26.08 13.16 -14.54
C ARG A 236 25.01 13.63 -13.57
N VAL A 237 24.60 14.88 -13.67
CA VAL A 237 23.44 15.40 -12.94
C VAL A 237 22.16 14.87 -13.59
N VAL A 238 21.40 14.06 -12.85
CA VAL A 238 20.13 13.46 -13.31
C VAL A 238 18.90 14.27 -12.88
N MET A 239 19.01 15.03 -11.79
CA MET A 239 17.93 15.89 -11.31
C MET A 239 18.48 17.12 -10.58
N SER A 240 17.73 18.21 -10.59
CA SER A 240 18.01 19.37 -9.77
C SER A 240 16.76 19.99 -9.16
N MET A 241 16.88 20.38 -7.90
CA MET A 241 15.92 21.18 -7.16
C MET A 241 16.54 22.54 -6.86
N ALA A 242 15.80 23.61 -7.10
CA ALA A 242 16.22 24.97 -6.77
C ALA A 242 15.42 25.47 -5.57
N LYS A 243 16.12 26.11 -4.63
CA LYS A 243 15.49 26.83 -3.53
C LYS A 243 15.16 28.25 -4.03
N GLU A 244 13.88 28.61 -4.00
CA GLU A 244 13.40 29.98 -4.24
C GLU A 244 13.49 30.86 -2.99
#